data_AF-A0AA41QNH7-F1
#
_entry.id   AF-A0AA41QNH7-F1
#
_cell.length_a   1.000
_cell.length_b   1.000
_cell.length_c   1.000
_cell.angle_alpha   90.00
_cell.angle_beta   90.00
_cell.angle_gamma   90.00
#
_symmetry.space_group_name_H-M   'P 1'
#
loop_
_entity.id
_entity.type
_entity.pdbx_description
1 polymer ?
#
loop_
_entity_poly.entity_id
_entity_poly.type
_entity_poly.pdbx_seq_one_letter_code
_entity_poly.pdbx_strand_id
1 'polypeptide(L)'
;MSRSILLALALAAATGLPALAQDLPLQLQWRRTPDISMRQLIDQGFEIKSATSTTESIAEARYDTITYLLQKGSEVYRCLEGGVLDNEGTLKSQVVYCTVLVAPYDAKAKAAG
;
A
#
# COMPACT_ATOMS: atom_id res chain seq x y z
N MET A 1 64.30 -30.78 -8.11
CA MET A 1 64.68 -29.92 -6.98
C MET A 1 63.50 -29.01 -6.68
N SER A 2 62.91 -29.20 -5.51
CA SER A 2 61.77 -28.43 -4.98
C SER A 2 62.29 -27.20 -4.25
N ARG A 3 61.65 -26.03 -4.44
CA ARG A 3 61.54 -24.99 -3.40
C ARG A 3 60.21 -24.26 -3.52
N SER A 4 59.30 -24.67 -2.64
CA SER A 4 58.08 -23.98 -2.25
C SER A 4 58.39 -22.61 -1.63
N ILE A 5 57.62 -21.57 -1.99
CA ILE A 5 57.32 -20.47 -1.08
C ILE A 5 55.81 -20.29 -1.07
N LEU A 6 55.28 -20.47 0.13
CA LEU A 6 53.90 -20.25 0.55
C LEU A 6 53.59 -18.76 0.50
N LEU A 7 52.48 -18.38 -0.14
CA LEU A 7 51.71 -17.22 0.29
C LEU A 7 50.25 -17.63 0.40
N ALA A 8 49.88 -17.98 1.63
CA ALA A 8 48.52 -17.88 2.10
C ALA A 8 48.16 -16.40 2.18
N LEU A 9 47.00 -16.00 1.66
CA LEU A 9 46.31 -14.82 2.18
C LEU A 9 44.79 -14.94 2.01
N ALA A 10 44.15 -14.98 3.17
CA ALA A 10 42.84 -14.44 3.50
C ALA A 10 41.60 -15.02 2.78
N LEU A 11 41.02 -16.01 3.47
CA LEU A 11 39.58 -16.25 3.54
C LEU A 11 38.89 -14.99 4.10
N ALA A 12 38.10 -14.29 3.27
CA ALA A 12 37.15 -13.27 3.76
C ALA A 12 35.74 -13.87 3.72
N ALA A 13 35.25 -14.26 4.89
CA ALA A 13 33.90 -14.71 5.12
C ALA A 13 32.90 -13.55 4.98
N ALA A 14 31.79 -13.86 4.33
CA ALA A 14 30.42 -13.40 4.56
C ALA A 14 30.19 -11.95 4.99
N THR A 15 29.37 -11.25 4.20
CA THR A 15 28.09 -10.73 4.70
C THR A 15 27.16 -10.55 3.49
N GLY A 16 25.99 -11.19 3.53
CA GLY A 16 24.92 -10.90 2.59
C GLY A 16 24.66 -9.39 2.58
N LEU A 17 24.36 -8.86 1.40
CA LEU A 17 23.75 -7.54 1.32
C LEU A 17 22.55 -7.59 2.26
N PRO A 18 22.43 -6.71 3.28
CA PRO A 18 21.11 -6.43 3.76
C PRO A 18 20.41 -5.89 2.52
N ALA A 19 19.46 -6.67 1.99
CA ALA A 19 18.38 -6.08 1.24
C ALA A 19 17.79 -5.09 2.24
N LEU A 20 18.26 -3.85 2.17
CA LEU A 20 17.56 -2.73 2.74
C LEU A 20 16.24 -2.77 1.98
N ALA A 21 15.26 -3.49 2.53
CA ALA A 21 13.90 -3.03 2.51
C ALA A 21 14.01 -1.61 3.05
N GLN A 22 14.31 -0.68 2.14
CA GLN A 22 14.23 0.73 2.42
C GLN A 22 12.75 0.86 2.77
N ASP A 23 12.48 1.09 4.05
CA ASP A 23 11.22 1.64 4.50
C ASP A 23 11.10 2.96 3.73
N LEU A 24 10.59 2.85 2.50
CA LEU A 24 10.13 3.97 1.71
C LEU A 24 9.20 4.69 2.68
N PRO A 25 9.44 6.00 2.95
CA PRO A 25 8.56 6.78 3.80
C PRO A 25 7.14 6.42 3.41
N LEU A 26 6.25 6.12 4.37
CA LEU A 26 4.87 5.67 4.07
C LEU A 26 4.25 6.50 2.93
N GLN A 27 4.52 7.81 2.93
CA GLN A 27 4.20 8.79 1.89
C GLN A 27 4.59 8.41 0.44
N LEU A 28 5.74 7.76 0.22
CA LEU A 28 6.28 7.31 -1.07
C LEU A 28 5.82 5.89 -1.47
N GLN A 29 5.27 5.10 -0.53
CA GLN A 29 4.62 3.83 -0.87
C GLN A 29 3.27 4.06 -1.55
N TRP A 30 2.65 5.22 -1.34
CA TRP A 30 1.45 5.67 -2.03
C TRP A 30 1.82 6.27 -3.39
N ARG A 31 2.09 5.43 -4.39
CA ARG A 31 1.98 5.94 -5.77
C ARG A 31 0.53 6.35 -5.97
N ARG A 32 0.30 7.66 -6.15
CA ARG A 32 -1.00 8.21 -6.56
C ARG A 32 -1.39 7.48 -7.84
N THR A 33 -2.34 6.56 -7.75
CA THR A 33 -2.98 5.97 -8.93
C THR A 33 -3.51 7.15 -9.76
N PRO A 34 -3.37 7.14 -11.10
CA PRO A 34 -3.99 8.16 -11.95
C PRO A 34 -5.46 8.31 -11.60
N ASP A 35 -6.05 9.49 -11.85
CA ASP A 35 -7.43 9.88 -11.50
C ASP A 35 -8.45 8.81 -11.93
N ILE A 36 -8.64 7.80 -11.09
CA ILE A 36 -9.53 6.67 -11.32
C ILE A 36 -10.60 6.73 -10.23
N SER A 37 -11.85 6.72 -10.65
CA SER A 37 -13.00 6.66 -9.75
C SER A 37 -13.31 5.22 -9.38
N MET A 38 -13.99 5.02 -8.24
CA MET A 38 -14.54 3.71 -7.89
C MET A 38 -15.43 3.16 -9.01
N ARG A 39 -16.20 4.03 -9.69
CA ARG A 39 -17.04 3.61 -10.81
C ARG A 39 -16.22 3.01 -11.96
N GLN A 40 -15.13 3.66 -12.35
CA GLN A 40 -14.24 3.13 -13.39
C GLN A 40 -13.63 1.78 -13.00
N LEU A 41 -13.28 1.57 -11.72
CA LEU A 41 -12.81 0.27 -11.24
C LEU A 41 -13.90 -0.81 -11.40
N ILE A 42 -15.15 -0.51 -11.04
CA ILE A 42 -16.25 -1.46 -11.23
C ILE A 42 -16.48 -1.77 -12.72
N ASP A 43 -16.47 -0.74 -13.57
CA ASP A 43 -16.63 -0.91 -15.02
C ASP A 43 -15.48 -1.73 -15.65
N GLN A 44 -14.30 -1.72 -15.03
CA GLN A 44 -13.15 -2.54 -15.41
C GLN A 44 -13.18 -3.97 -14.86
N GLY A 45 -14.27 -4.38 -14.22
CA GLY A 45 -14.50 -5.74 -13.73
C GLY A 45 -13.90 -6.03 -12.35
N PHE A 46 -13.63 -5.00 -11.55
CA PHE A 46 -13.31 -5.21 -10.13
C PHE A 46 -14.59 -5.46 -9.33
N GLU A 47 -14.57 -6.47 -8.47
CA GLU A 47 -15.68 -6.81 -7.59
C GLU A 47 -15.46 -6.27 -6.18
N ILE A 48 -16.46 -5.61 -5.58
CA ILE A 48 -16.41 -5.19 -4.18
C ILE A 48 -16.62 -6.41 -3.28
N LYS A 49 -15.64 -6.74 -2.46
CA LYS A 49 -15.71 -7.81 -1.45
C LYS A 49 -16.08 -7.29 -0.07
N SER A 50 -15.60 -6.11 0.28
CA SER A 50 -16.01 -5.41 1.50
C SER A 50 -15.84 -3.91 1.36
N ALA A 51 -16.53 -3.17 2.23
CA ALA A 51 -16.38 -1.73 2.36
C ALA A 51 -16.48 -1.35 3.85
N THR A 52 -15.69 -0.38 4.29
CA THR A 52 -15.76 0.19 5.63
C THR A 52 -15.62 1.69 5.52
N SER A 53 -16.55 2.42 6.12
CA SER A 53 -16.58 3.89 6.07
C SER A 53 -16.17 4.47 7.42
N THR A 54 -15.41 5.55 7.38
CA THR A 54 -15.03 6.35 8.52
C THR A 54 -15.28 7.81 8.16
N THR A 55 -15.91 8.53 9.08
CA THR A 55 -16.16 9.96 8.94
C THR A 55 -15.45 10.68 10.08
N GLU A 56 -14.67 11.68 9.72
CA GLU A 56 -14.00 12.57 10.67
C GLU A 56 -14.42 14.01 10.38
N SER A 57 -14.60 14.82 11.42
CA SER A 57 -14.90 16.24 11.28
C SER A 57 -13.76 17.03 11.91
N ILE A 58 -13.07 17.85 11.11
CA ILE A 58 -11.97 18.70 11.56
C ILE A 58 -12.33 20.14 11.21
N ALA A 59 -12.59 20.95 12.24
CA ALA A 59 -13.13 22.30 12.11
C ALA A 59 -14.42 22.32 11.25
N GLU A 60 -14.42 23.08 10.17
CA GLU A 60 -15.55 23.26 9.23
C GLU A 60 -15.51 22.28 8.03
N ALA A 61 -14.64 21.28 8.08
CA ALA A 61 -14.50 20.30 7.03
C ALA A 61 -14.84 18.90 7.55
N ARG A 62 -15.64 18.18 6.77
CA ARG A 62 -15.93 16.76 6.98
C ARG A 62 -15.11 15.93 6.01
N TYR A 63 -14.43 14.92 6.53
CA TYR A 63 -13.61 13.98 5.79
C TYR A 63 -14.31 12.62 5.83
N ASP A 64 -14.81 12.17 4.69
CA ASP A 64 -15.37 10.84 4.54
C ASP A 64 -14.34 9.95 3.86
N THR A 65 -13.97 8.85 4.51
CA THR A 65 -13.04 7.86 3.97
C THR A 65 -13.71 6.51 3.91
N ILE A 66 -13.76 5.91 2.72
CA ILE A 66 -14.25 4.55 2.51
C ILE A 66 -13.09 3.66 2.09
N THR A 67 -12.81 2.63 2.87
CA THR A 67 -11.88 1.57 2.50
C THR A 67 -12.65 0.42 1.87
N TYR A 68 -12.34 0.09 0.62
CA TYR A 68 -12.84 -1.05 -0.13
C TYR A 68 -11.81 -2.18 -0.18
N LEU A 69 -12.26 -3.43 -0.08
CA LEU A 69 -11.53 -4.57 -0.63
C LEU A 69 -12.13 -4.92 -1.97
N LEU A 70 -11.33 -4.82 -3.03
CA LEU A 70 -11.72 -5.21 -4.38
C LEU A 70 -11.03 -6.51 -4.79
N GLN A 71 -11.65 -7.28 -5.68
CA GLN A 71 -11.04 -8.45 -6.29
C GLN A 71 -11.12 -8.37 -7.81
N LYS A 72 -10.03 -8.73 -8.50
CA LYS A 72 -10.00 -8.94 -9.95
C LYS A 72 -9.23 -10.21 -10.26
N GLY A 73 -9.90 -11.22 -10.78
CA GLY A 73 -9.32 -12.55 -10.92
C GLY A 73 -8.86 -13.11 -9.56
N SER A 74 -7.58 -13.47 -9.44
CA SER A 74 -6.97 -13.98 -8.20
C SER A 74 -6.37 -12.89 -7.31
N GLU A 75 -6.35 -11.64 -7.76
CA GLU A 75 -5.74 -10.53 -7.03
C GLU A 75 -6.78 -9.80 -6.18
N VAL A 76 -6.40 -9.48 -4.94
CA VAL A 76 -7.17 -8.65 -4.03
C VAL A 76 -6.51 -7.29 -3.94
N TYR A 77 -7.29 -6.23 -3.80
CA TYR A 77 -6.84 -4.85 -3.74
C TYR A 77 -7.48 -4.17 -2.54
N ARG A 78 -6.71 -3.34 -1.82
CA ARG A 78 -7.25 -2.40 -0.83
C ARG A 78 -7.32 -1.04 -1.50
N CYS A 79 -8.53 -0.53 -1.69
CA CYS A 79 -8.77 0.80 -2.22
C CYS A 79 -9.28 1.73 -1.12
N LEU A 80 -8.83 2.97 -1.10
CA LEU A 80 -9.26 4.01 -0.18
C LEU A 80 -9.81 5.16 -1.00
N GLU A 81 -11.10 5.44 -0.84
CA GLU A 81 -11.78 6.58 -1.41
C GLU A 81 -11.94 7.64 -0.32
N GLY A 82 -11.28 8.78 -0.48
CA GLY A 82 -11.36 9.92 0.43
C GLY A 82 -12.11 11.07 -0.21
N GLY A 83 -13.06 11.65 0.52
CA GLY A 83 -13.82 12.83 0.14
C GLY A 83 -13.75 13.92 1.20
N VAL A 84 -13.59 15.17 0.79
CA VAL A 84 -13.70 16.34 1.67
C VAL A 84 -15.01 17.04 1.34
N LEU A 85 -15.85 17.23 2.34
CA LEU A 85 -17.11 17.96 2.25
C LEU A 85 -17.02 19.24 3.06
N ASP A 86 -17.65 20.31 2.57
CA ASP A 86 -17.88 21.51 3.38
C ASP A 86 -19.04 21.31 4.38
N ASN A 87 -19.31 22.33 5.19
CA ASN A 87 -20.38 22.33 6.18
C ASN A 87 -21.79 22.14 5.58
N GLU A 88 -21.98 22.41 4.29
CA GLU A 88 -23.24 22.23 3.59
C GLU A 88 -23.37 20.81 3.01
N GLY A 89 -22.35 19.97 3.16
CA GLY A 89 -22.29 18.63 2.60
C GLY A 89 -21.91 18.61 1.12
N THR A 90 -21.34 19.69 0.60
CA THR A 90 -20.86 19.75 -0.79
C THR A 90 -19.47 19.14 -0.88
N LEU A 91 -19.32 18.13 -1.74
CA LEU A 91 -18.02 17.51 -2.04
C LEU A 91 -17.08 18.53 -2.70
N LYS A 92 -16.00 18.88 -2.00
CA LYS A 92 -14.95 19.80 -2.47
C LYS A 92 -13.82 19.08 -3.19
N SER A 93 -13.49 17.88 -2.75
CA SER A 93 -12.45 17.06 -3.38
C SER A 93 -12.70 15.59 -3.11
N GLN A 94 -12.32 14.74 -4.07
CA GLN A 94 -12.37 13.30 -3.92
C GLN A 94 -11.13 12.67 -4.52
N VAL A 95 -10.68 11.56 -3.94
CA VAL A 95 -9.53 10.81 -4.43
C VAL A 95 -9.68 9.33 -4.14
N VAL A 96 -9.19 8.49 -5.03
CA VAL A 96 -9.17 7.03 -4.86
C VAL A 96 -7.74 6.52 -5.00
N TYR A 97 -7.30 5.73 -4.04
CA TYR A 97 -6.00 5.08 -4.04
C TYR A 97 -6.15 3.58 -3.87
N CYS A 98 -5.57 2.78 -4.77
CA CYS A 98 -5.63 1.32 -4.68
C CYS A 98 -4.24 0.73 -4.55
N THR A 99 -4.10 -0.27 -3.69
CA THR A 99 -2.88 -1.08 -3.58
C THR A 99 -3.21 -2.56 -3.72
N VAL A 100 -2.38 -3.30 -4.46
CA VAL A 100 -2.50 -4.76 -4.57
C VAL A 100 -2.15 -5.36 -3.22
N LEU A 101 -3.04 -6.22 -2.74
CA LEU A 101 -2.81 -6.99 -1.56
C LEU A 101 -2.07 -8.29 -1.93
N VAL A 102 -0.74 -8.33 -1.75
CA VAL A 102 0.07 -9.57 -1.92
C VAL A 102 -0.10 -10.49 -0.71
N ALA A 103 -0.63 -11.70 -0.93
CA ALA A 103 -0.72 -12.75 0.09
C ALA A 103 0.70 -13.25 0.51
N PRO A 104 0.90 -13.80 1.72
CA PRO A 104 -0.10 -14.12 2.73
C PRO A 104 -0.45 -12.93 3.63
N TYR A 105 -1.74 -12.56 3.67
CA TYR A 105 -2.26 -11.74 4.76
C TYR A 105 -2.39 -12.64 5.97
N ASP A 106 -1.56 -12.42 6.97
CA ASP A 106 -1.82 -13.03 8.28
C ASP A 106 -3.17 -12.48 8.74
N ALA A 107 -4.21 -13.31 8.67
CA ALA A 107 -5.55 -12.98 9.16
C ALA A 107 -5.56 -12.69 10.68
N LYS A 108 -4.43 -12.89 11.37
CA LYS A 108 -4.20 -12.56 12.78
C LYS A 108 -3.46 -11.24 12.97
N ALA A 109 -3.07 -10.53 11.91
CA ALA A 109 -2.50 -9.19 12.01
C ALA A 109 -3.57 -8.24 12.57
N LYS A 110 -3.49 -8.02 13.88
CA LYS A 110 -4.34 -7.09 14.62
C LYS A 110 -4.18 -5.71 13.96
N ALA A 111 -5.30 -5.09 13.59
CA ALA A 111 -5.30 -3.69 13.14
C ALA A 111 -4.53 -2.85 14.15
N ALA A 112 -3.43 -2.24 13.70
CA ALA A 112 -2.66 -1.35 14.54
C ALA A 112 -3.37 0.00 14.59
N GLY A 113 -3.88 0.31 15.79
CA GLY A 113 -4.17 1.67 16.30
C GLY A 113 -5.25 2.43 15.57
#